data_AF-A0A1C2GF97-F1
#
_entry.id   AF-A0A1C2GF97-F1
#
_cell.length_a   1.000
_cell.length_b   1.000
_cell.length_c   1.000
_cell.angle_alpha   90.00
_cell.angle_beta   90.00
_cell.angle_gamma   90.00
#
_symmetry.space_group_name_H-M   'P 1'
#
loop_
_entity.id
_entity.type
_entity.pdbx_description
1 polymer ?
#
loop_
_entity_poly.entity_id
_entity_poly.type
_entity_poly.pdbx_seq_one_letter_code
_entity_poly.pdbx_strand_id
1 'polypeptide(L)'
;MKKNSDLKLNRIIYAILAVLLLIGGTAIFVYHAQQNDPESSEYADTSSDDSSTDSTEDDDIDDSSDDESESSTETSSTNDSNVDQVVSMIQSQFKDKATVSYDKDSTAILIIPSDSEFTDEVVDVANGDGDEDAWNGLTKSINDVSSEMVDKFGAKVGLAIVNPQNHNKVLYEALDGNTVYDVVADGN
;
A
#
# COMPACT_ATOMS: atom_id res chain seq x y z
N MET A 1 -33.30 18.89 -5.10
CA MET A 1 -33.16 17.51 -4.60
C MET A 1 -31.69 17.15 -4.77
N LYS A 2 -30.87 17.26 -3.72
CA LYS A 2 -29.40 17.04 -3.78
C LYS A 2 -28.89 16.03 -2.73
N LYS A 3 -29.60 15.95 -1.59
CA LYS A 3 -29.23 15.13 -0.42
C LYS A 3 -29.02 13.63 -0.64
N ASN A 4 -29.61 13.04 -1.68
CA ASN A 4 -29.55 11.58 -1.84
C ASN A 4 -28.25 11.14 -2.53
N SER A 5 -27.69 11.95 -3.42
CA SER A 5 -26.42 11.64 -4.12
C SER A 5 -25.23 11.78 -3.18
N ASP A 6 -25.19 12.87 -2.41
CA ASP A 6 -24.15 13.15 -1.40
C ASP A 6 -24.02 12.00 -0.38
N LEU A 7 -25.14 11.42 0.07
CA LEU A 7 -25.16 10.33 1.06
C LEU A 7 -24.63 8.99 0.52
N LYS A 8 -24.69 8.78 -0.80
CA LYS A 8 -24.35 7.52 -1.46
C LYS A 8 -22.87 7.46 -1.81
N LEU A 9 -22.34 8.55 -2.35
CA LEU A 9 -20.92 8.70 -2.69
C LEU A 9 -20.02 8.63 -1.45
N ASN A 10 -20.51 9.15 -0.32
CA ASN A 10 -19.86 8.98 0.98
C ASN A 10 -19.61 7.50 1.31
N ARG A 11 -20.49 6.58 0.92
CA ARG A 11 -20.29 5.13 1.19
C ARG A 11 -19.16 4.51 0.37
N ILE A 12 -18.91 5.03 -0.84
CA ILE A 12 -17.81 4.59 -1.69
C ILE A 12 -16.50 5.17 -1.15
N ILE A 13 -16.50 6.46 -0.79
CA ILE A 13 -15.37 7.11 -0.12
C ILE A 13 -15.04 6.36 1.19
N TYR A 14 -16.02 5.97 1.99
CA TYR A 14 -15.77 5.18 3.21
C TYR A 14 -15.15 3.80 2.93
N ALA A 15 -15.50 3.15 1.82
CA ALA A 15 -14.85 1.89 1.43
C ALA A 15 -13.37 2.11 1.10
N ILE A 16 -13.04 3.22 0.43
CA ILE A 16 -11.66 3.60 0.13
C ILE A 16 -10.91 4.00 1.41
N LEU A 17 -11.53 4.79 2.29
CA LEU A 17 -10.96 5.12 3.60
C LEU A 17 -10.77 3.88 4.48
N ALA A 18 -11.61 2.85 4.35
CA ALA A 18 -11.43 1.60 5.06
C ALA A 18 -10.23 0.80 4.54
N VAL A 19 -9.96 0.81 3.22
CA VAL A 19 -8.69 0.34 2.65
C VAL A 19 -7.54 1.11 3.29
N LEU A 20 -7.60 2.45 3.34
CA LEU A 20 -6.57 3.28 3.98
C LEU A 20 -6.38 2.98 5.46
N LEU A 21 -7.42 2.62 6.21
CA LEU A 21 -7.26 2.23 7.62
C LEU A 21 -6.63 0.85 7.79
N LEU A 22 -6.86 -0.08 6.87
CA LEU A 22 -6.22 -1.39 6.91
C LEU A 22 -4.77 -1.31 6.45
N ILE A 23 -4.43 -0.38 5.55
CA ILE A 23 -3.05 -0.10 5.18
C ILE A 23 -2.40 0.75 6.30
N GLY A 24 -3.00 1.88 6.64
CA GLY A 24 -2.60 2.89 7.63
C GLY A 24 -2.57 2.43 9.09
N GLY A 25 -3.45 1.51 9.50
CA GLY A 25 -3.78 1.21 10.89
C GLY A 25 -2.95 0.12 11.57
N THR A 26 -1.63 0.29 11.62
CA THR A 26 -0.75 -0.19 12.72
C THR A 26 0.58 0.57 12.70
N ALA A 27 0.54 1.91 12.76
CA ALA A 27 1.67 2.64 13.33
C ALA A 27 1.65 2.52 14.87
N ILE A 28 1.67 1.29 15.41
CA ILE A 28 2.11 1.04 16.79
C ILE A 28 3.60 0.72 16.68
N PHE A 29 4.41 1.71 17.06
CA PHE A 29 5.82 1.65 17.45
C PHE A 29 6.45 0.24 17.44
N VAL A 30 7.31 -0.01 16.45
CA VAL A 30 8.57 -0.75 16.65
C VAL A 30 9.72 0.17 16.20
N TYR A 31 9.94 1.23 16.97
CA TYR A 31 11.29 1.68 17.33
C TYR A 31 11.59 0.88 18.61
N HIS A 32 12.64 0.09 18.80
CA HIS A 32 14.04 0.23 18.40
C HIS A 32 14.67 -1.15 18.65
N ALA A 33 15.29 -1.79 17.66
CA ALA A 33 16.09 -3.00 17.90
C ALA A 33 17.31 -3.02 16.97
N GLN A 34 18.17 -2.01 17.11
CA GLN A 34 19.60 -2.15 16.81
C GLN A 34 20.38 -0.93 17.30
N GLN A 35 20.87 -0.98 18.54
CA GLN A 35 22.12 -0.34 18.91
C GLN A 35 22.83 -1.27 19.90
N ASN A 36 23.74 -2.09 19.38
CA ASN A 36 24.89 -2.53 20.16
C ASN A 36 25.98 -1.50 19.90
N ASP A 37 26.19 -0.57 20.84
CA ASP A 37 27.51 -0.35 21.41
C ASP A 37 27.38 0.48 22.70
N PRO A 38 27.93 0.06 23.86
CA PRO A 38 27.74 0.73 25.14
C PRO A 38 28.98 1.54 25.53
N GLU A 39 28.94 2.87 25.52
CA GLU A 39 30.01 3.69 26.12
C GLU A 39 29.45 4.91 26.91
N SER A 40 29.75 4.89 28.22
CA SER A 40 30.13 6.03 29.08
C SER A 40 29.06 7.07 29.49
N SER A 41 28.83 7.44 30.76
CA SER A 41 29.49 7.18 32.05
C SER A 41 28.64 7.75 33.22
N GLU A 42 28.88 7.19 34.42
CA GLU A 42 28.83 7.85 35.75
C GLU A 42 27.44 8.12 36.41
N TYR A 43 27.12 7.79 37.67
CA TYR A 43 27.86 7.30 38.85
C TYR A 43 26.89 6.73 39.93
N ALA A 44 27.47 6.03 40.91
CA ALA A 44 26.99 5.65 42.27
C ALA A 44 26.06 4.42 42.36
N ASP A 45 26.25 3.43 43.23
CA ASP A 45 27.23 3.15 44.30
C ASP A 45 26.94 1.70 44.79
N THR A 46 27.91 1.09 45.47
CA THR A 46 27.79 0.02 46.49
C THR A 46 27.43 -1.43 46.08
N SER A 47 28.47 -2.26 45.92
CA SER A 47 28.89 -3.33 46.88
C SER A 47 29.17 -4.72 46.27
N SER A 48 30.35 -5.21 46.65
CA SER A 48 30.70 -6.60 47.00
C SER A 48 31.26 -7.58 45.97
N ASP A 49 32.54 -7.91 46.24
CA ASP A 49 33.21 -9.22 46.18
C ASP A 49 33.57 -9.76 44.79
N ASP A 50 34.85 -9.65 44.38
CA ASP A 50 35.97 -10.55 44.72
C ASP A 50 35.93 -11.87 43.93
N SER A 51 36.76 -11.97 42.90
CA SER A 51 37.82 -12.99 42.85
C SER A 51 38.62 -12.88 41.54
N SER A 52 39.92 -13.05 41.71
CA SER A 52 40.98 -12.96 40.69
C SER A 52 41.09 -14.24 39.85
N THR A 53 41.65 -14.12 38.63
CA THR A 53 42.60 -15.03 37.91
C THR A 53 42.54 -14.64 36.42
N ASP A 54 43.47 -13.88 35.83
CA ASP A 54 44.85 -14.22 35.43
C ASP A 54 44.98 -15.55 34.67
N SER A 55 45.02 -15.47 33.33
CA SER A 55 46.16 -15.94 32.52
C SER A 55 45.84 -15.89 31.02
N THR A 56 46.85 -15.41 30.30
CA THR A 56 47.13 -15.47 28.86
C THR A 56 47.14 -16.90 28.31
N GLU A 57 46.80 -17.08 27.04
CA GLU A 57 47.66 -17.66 25.99
C GLU A 57 46.88 -17.89 24.69
N ASP A 58 47.56 -17.60 23.58
CA ASP A 58 47.19 -17.85 22.20
C ASP A 58 46.86 -19.33 21.94
N ASP A 59 45.92 -19.61 21.04
CA ASP A 59 45.98 -20.78 20.19
C ASP A 59 45.21 -20.52 18.88
N ASP A 60 45.96 -20.55 17.79
CA ASP A 60 45.49 -20.62 16.41
C ASP A 60 44.66 -21.91 16.20
N ILE A 61 43.45 -21.77 15.66
CA ILE A 61 42.73 -22.88 15.02
C ILE A 61 42.09 -22.39 13.71
N ASP A 62 42.73 -22.84 12.64
CA ASP A 62 42.21 -22.94 11.27
C ASP A 62 41.40 -24.23 11.19
N ASP A 63 40.07 -24.15 11.00
CA ASP A 63 39.31 -25.24 10.39
C ASP A 63 37.93 -24.79 9.86
N SER A 64 37.76 -24.99 8.56
CA SER A 64 36.54 -25.43 7.87
C SER A 64 35.30 -24.53 7.71
N SER A 65 35.11 -24.19 6.43
CA SER A 65 33.97 -24.60 5.59
C SER A 65 32.72 -23.72 5.49
N ASP A 66 32.26 -23.70 4.24
CA ASP A 66 30.92 -23.38 3.71
C ASP A 66 30.51 -21.90 3.73
N ASP A 67 30.46 -21.27 2.56
CA ASP A 67 29.31 -21.24 1.63
C ASP A 67 28.40 -20.07 1.99
N GLU A 68 28.72 -18.89 1.44
CA GLU A 68 27.82 -17.75 1.30
C GLU A 68 28.38 -16.94 0.11
N SER A 69 27.65 -16.65 -0.96
CA SER A 69 26.61 -15.62 -0.92
C SER A 69 26.58 -14.96 -2.32
N GLU A 70 25.38 -14.68 -2.84
CA GLU A 70 25.04 -13.47 -3.59
C GLU A 70 25.27 -13.46 -5.11
N SER A 71 24.40 -14.13 -5.88
CA SER A 71 24.00 -13.58 -7.19
C SER A 71 22.50 -13.76 -7.44
N SER A 72 21.75 -12.88 -6.76
CA SER A 72 20.61 -12.15 -7.30
C SER A 72 19.56 -12.94 -8.10
N THR A 73 18.60 -13.56 -7.40
CA THR A 73 17.29 -13.90 -8.01
C THR A 73 16.13 -13.82 -7.00
N GLU A 74 16.14 -12.83 -6.10
CA GLU A 74 15.13 -12.72 -5.03
C GLU A 74 14.16 -11.53 -5.23
N THR A 75 14.32 -10.67 -6.25
CA THR A 75 13.50 -9.44 -6.37
C THR A 75 12.13 -9.63 -7.03
N SER A 76 11.93 -10.67 -7.85
CA SER A 76 10.62 -10.89 -8.50
C SER A 76 9.57 -11.51 -7.59
N SER A 77 9.96 -12.48 -6.75
CA SER A 77 9.00 -13.22 -5.90
C SER A 77 8.36 -12.34 -4.82
N THR A 78 9.11 -11.39 -4.26
CA THR A 78 8.63 -10.52 -3.17
C THR A 78 7.69 -9.44 -3.67
N ASN A 79 7.96 -8.86 -4.85
CA ASN A 79 7.09 -7.86 -5.46
C ASN A 79 5.73 -8.46 -5.84
N ASP A 80 5.71 -9.64 -6.44
CA ASP A 80 4.46 -10.32 -6.80
C ASP A 80 3.63 -10.66 -5.54
N SER A 81 4.27 -11.11 -4.46
CA SER A 81 3.59 -11.38 -3.18
C SER A 81 2.98 -10.13 -2.55
N ASN A 82 3.64 -8.97 -2.66
CA ASN A 82 3.13 -7.70 -2.14
C ASN A 82 1.95 -7.19 -2.96
N VAL A 83 1.99 -7.36 -4.28
CA VAL A 83 0.87 -7.03 -5.18
C VAL A 83 -0.34 -7.89 -4.87
N ASP A 84 -0.17 -9.20 -4.71
CA ASP A 84 -1.26 -10.12 -4.37
C ASP A 84 -1.94 -9.78 -3.04
N GLN A 85 -1.15 -9.34 -2.04
CA GLN A 85 -1.67 -8.89 -0.75
C GLN A 85 -2.54 -7.63 -0.89
N VAL A 86 -2.06 -6.64 -1.63
CA VAL A 86 -2.80 -5.39 -1.89
C VAL A 86 -4.08 -5.67 -2.69
N VAL A 87 -4.00 -6.50 -3.73
CA VAL A 87 -5.16 -6.90 -4.53
C VAL A 87 -6.23 -7.54 -3.65
N SER A 88 -5.84 -8.48 -2.79
CA SER A 88 -6.76 -9.17 -1.87
C SER A 88 -7.44 -8.21 -0.89
N MET A 89 -6.70 -7.21 -0.41
CA MET A 89 -7.20 -6.19 0.49
C MET A 89 -8.24 -5.29 -0.18
N ILE A 90 -7.95 -4.81 -1.39
CA ILE A 90 -8.87 -3.99 -2.18
C ILE A 90 -10.11 -4.81 -2.54
N GLN A 91 -9.95 -6.06 -2.99
CA GLN A 91 -11.06 -6.99 -3.24
C GLN A 91 -11.96 -7.14 -2.01
N SER A 92 -11.39 -7.27 -0.81
CA SER A 92 -12.18 -7.41 0.40
C SER A 92 -13.00 -6.18 0.74
N GLN A 93 -12.47 -4.97 0.51
CA GLN A 93 -13.19 -3.72 0.81
C GLN A 93 -14.23 -3.37 -0.25
N PHE A 94 -13.99 -3.77 -1.49
CA PHE A 94 -14.87 -3.50 -2.62
C PHE A 94 -15.83 -4.64 -2.96
N LYS A 95 -15.84 -5.73 -2.19
CA LYS A 95 -16.56 -6.98 -2.51
C LYS A 95 -18.00 -6.80 -3.00
N ASP A 96 -18.75 -5.87 -2.40
CA ASP A 96 -20.16 -5.60 -2.76
C ASP A 96 -20.34 -4.34 -3.61
N LYS A 97 -19.24 -3.68 -4.01
CA LYS A 97 -19.22 -2.39 -4.72
C LYS A 97 -18.60 -2.47 -6.11
N ALA A 98 -17.57 -3.29 -6.28
CA ALA A 98 -16.85 -3.43 -7.54
C ALA A 98 -16.26 -4.84 -7.68
N THR A 99 -16.06 -5.24 -8.93
CA THR A 99 -15.15 -6.34 -9.27
C THR A 99 -13.73 -5.78 -9.30
N VAL A 100 -12.82 -6.41 -8.57
CA VAL A 100 -11.41 -5.98 -8.49
C VAL A 100 -10.52 -7.11 -9.00
N SER A 101 -9.66 -6.79 -9.96
CA SER A 101 -8.74 -7.74 -10.59
C SER A 101 -7.39 -7.11 -10.88
N TYR A 102 -6.32 -7.91 -10.82
CA TYR A 102 -5.01 -7.48 -11.27
C TYR A 102 -4.79 -7.84 -12.75
N ASP A 103 -4.51 -6.83 -13.56
CA ASP A 103 -4.06 -6.99 -14.94
C ASP A 103 -2.52 -6.93 -14.96
N LYS A 104 -1.92 -8.08 -15.26
CA LYS A 104 -0.46 -8.24 -15.33
C LYS A 104 0.16 -7.51 -16.51
N ASP A 105 -0.58 -7.39 -17.63
CA ASP A 105 -0.06 -6.80 -18.85
C ASP A 105 0.08 -5.28 -18.69
N SER A 106 -0.90 -4.65 -18.05
CA SER A 106 -0.85 -3.22 -17.73
C SER A 106 -0.22 -2.91 -16.36
N THR A 107 0.13 -3.94 -15.57
CA THR A 107 0.62 -3.79 -14.18
C THR A 107 -0.31 -2.89 -13.35
N ALA A 108 -1.62 -3.15 -13.44
CA ALA A 108 -2.65 -2.33 -12.78
C ALA A 108 -3.73 -3.17 -12.10
N ILE A 109 -4.18 -2.69 -10.95
CA ILE A 109 -5.36 -3.18 -10.26
C ILE A 109 -6.57 -2.45 -10.85
N LEU A 110 -7.42 -3.20 -11.54
CA LEU A 110 -8.64 -2.72 -12.16
C LEU A 110 -9.80 -2.80 -11.18
N ILE A 111 -10.46 -1.68 -10.94
CA ILE A 111 -11.71 -1.56 -10.20
C ILE A 111 -12.84 -1.33 -11.21
N ILE A 112 -13.69 -2.33 -11.39
CA ILE A 112 -14.87 -2.27 -12.25
C ILE A 112 -16.11 -2.15 -11.35
N PRO A 113 -16.74 -0.97 -11.23
CA PRO A 113 -17.94 -0.80 -10.42
C PRO A 113 -19.04 -1.80 -10.78
N SER A 114 -19.69 -2.37 -9.78
CA SER A 114 -20.78 -3.34 -9.95
C SER A 114 -22.01 -3.01 -9.11
N ASP A 115 -21.86 -2.23 -8.04
CA ASP A 115 -22.99 -1.64 -7.33
C ASP A 115 -23.61 -0.52 -8.17
N SER A 116 -24.95 -0.40 -8.12
CA SER A 116 -25.67 0.58 -8.93
C SER A 116 -25.24 2.01 -8.63
N GLU A 117 -24.99 2.35 -7.35
CA GLU A 117 -24.65 3.72 -6.98
C GLU A 117 -23.25 4.09 -7.49
N PHE A 118 -22.30 3.17 -7.41
CA PHE A 118 -20.97 3.39 -7.94
C PHE A 118 -20.98 3.41 -9.48
N THR A 119 -21.74 2.51 -10.10
CA THR A 119 -21.88 2.41 -11.55
C THR A 119 -22.45 3.69 -12.15
N ASP A 120 -23.56 4.20 -11.59
CA ASP A 120 -24.22 5.39 -12.09
C ASP A 120 -23.27 6.59 -12.04
N GLU A 121 -22.57 6.79 -10.92
CA GLU A 121 -21.64 7.92 -10.74
C GLU A 121 -20.50 7.89 -11.76
N VAL A 122 -19.83 6.75 -11.94
CA VAL A 122 -18.71 6.68 -12.89
C VAL A 122 -19.18 6.80 -14.34
N VAL A 123 -20.40 6.39 -14.65
CA VAL A 123 -20.99 6.54 -15.98
C VAL A 123 -21.37 8.00 -16.24
N ASP A 124 -21.97 8.68 -15.27
CA ASP A 124 -22.32 10.10 -15.37
C ASP A 124 -21.07 10.94 -15.60
N VAL A 125 -20.00 10.70 -14.83
CA VAL A 125 -18.68 11.32 -15.06
C VAL A 125 -18.15 11.01 -16.46
N ALA A 126 -18.22 9.76 -16.90
CA ALA A 126 -17.73 9.37 -18.23
C ALA A 126 -18.48 10.02 -19.41
N ASN A 127 -19.70 10.52 -19.16
CA ASN A 127 -20.55 11.23 -20.11
C ASN A 127 -20.42 12.77 -20.00
N GLY A 128 -19.69 13.27 -19.00
CA GLY A 128 -19.57 14.71 -18.73
C GLY A 128 -20.74 15.31 -17.94
N ASP A 129 -21.61 14.47 -17.37
CA ASP A 129 -22.78 14.86 -16.58
C ASP A 129 -22.56 14.65 -15.06
N GLY A 130 -21.40 14.15 -14.66
CA GLY A 130 -21.06 13.81 -13.27
C GLY A 130 -20.77 15.02 -12.38
N ASP A 131 -20.77 14.81 -11.06
CA ASP A 131 -20.39 15.82 -10.08
C ASP A 131 -18.87 15.88 -9.93
N GLU A 132 -18.24 16.93 -10.48
CA GLU A 132 -16.78 17.11 -10.47
C GLU A 132 -16.19 17.12 -9.04
N ASP A 133 -16.87 17.73 -8.06
CA ASP A 133 -16.38 17.77 -6.69
C ASP A 133 -16.38 16.38 -6.06
N ALA A 134 -17.43 15.61 -6.35
CA ALA A 134 -17.57 14.24 -5.89
C ALA A 134 -16.54 13.31 -6.54
N TRP A 135 -16.33 13.47 -7.86
CA TRP A 135 -15.28 12.79 -8.61
C TRP A 135 -13.89 13.10 -8.05
N ASN A 136 -13.58 14.37 -7.83
CA ASN A 136 -12.31 14.80 -7.24
C ASN A 136 -12.08 14.20 -5.84
N GLY A 137 -13.13 14.05 -5.04
CA GLY A 137 -13.06 13.38 -3.74
C GLY A 137 -12.75 11.88 -3.85
N LEU A 138 -13.37 11.21 -4.83
CA LEU A 138 -13.13 9.82 -5.15
C LEU A 138 -11.68 9.60 -5.62
N THR A 139 -11.25 10.34 -6.64
CA THR A 139 -9.92 10.21 -7.26
C THR A 139 -8.79 10.55 -6.30
N LYS A 140 -8.99 11.55 -5.44
CA LYS A 140 -8.06 11.83 -4.33
C LYS A 140 -7.92 10.64 -3.38
N SER A 141 -9.03 10.02 -3.00
CA SER A 141 -8.99 8.85 -2.10
C SER A 141 -8.27 7.66 -2.77
N ILE A 142 -8.42 7.52 -4.09
CA ILE A 142 -7.67 6.52 -4.88
C ILE A 142 -6.17 6.83 -4.91
N ASN A 143 -5.78 8.10 -5.07
CA ASN A 143 -4.38 8.53 -4.95
C ASN A 143 -3.81 8.18 -3.57
N ASP A 144 -4.53 8.50 -2.51
CA ASP A 144 -4.09 8.18 -1.14
C ASP A 144 -3.84 6.66 -0.99
N VAL A 145 -4.74 5.81 -1.52
CA VAL A 145 -4.53 4.34 -1.50
C VAL A 145 -3.31 3.95 -2.32
N SER A 146 -3.14 4.52 -3.51
CA SER A 146 -2.00 4.25 -4.38
C SER A 146 -0.67 4.62 -3.72
N SER A 147 -0.60 5.73 -2.99
CA SER A 147 0.58 6.12 -2.20
C SER A 147 0.88 5.08 -1.11
N GLU A 148 -0.13 4.73 -0.32
CA GLU A 148 0.00 3.79 0.79
C GLU A 148 0.38 2.37 0.32
N MET A 149 -0.03 1.96 -0.88
CA MET A 149 0.42 0.71 -1.51
C MET A 149 1.94 0.67 -1.71
N VAL A 150 2.52 1.79 -2.15
CA VAL A 150 3.97 1.93 -2.34
C VAL A 150 4.67 2.05 -0.99
N ASP A 151 4.19 2.94 -0.12
CA ASP A 151 4.83 3.24 1.15
C ASP A 151 4.89 2.03 2.10
N LYS A 152 3.85 1.18 2.10
CA LYS A 152 3.73 0.08 3.08
C LYS A 152 4.12 -1.27 2.52
N PHE A 153 3.81 -1.53 1.25
CA PHE A 153 4.01 -2.83 0.63
C PHE A 153 5.09 -2.80 -0.46
N GLY A 154 5.64 -1.62 -0.79
CA GLY A 154 6.54 -1.48 -1.94
C GLY A 154 5.86 -1.81 -3.28
N ALA A 155 4.53 -1.87 -3.32
CA ALA A 155 3.77 -2.33 -4.46
C ALA A 155 3.54 -1.19 -5.45
N LYS A 156 4.47 -1.05 -6.40
CA LYS A 156 4.37 -0.06 -7.50
C LYS A 156 3.49 -0.59 -8.63
N VAL A 157 2.18 -0.55 -8.41
CA VAL A 157 1.17 -0.95 -9.41
C VAL A 157 0.13 0.15 -9.58
N GLY A 158 -0.40 0.29 -10.80
CA GLY A 158 -1.47 1.25 -11.08
C GLY A 158 -2.76 0.87 -10.36
N LEU A 159 -3.57 1.86 -9.99
CA LEU A 159 -4.90 1.67 -9.45
C LEU A 159 -5.91 2.39 -10.36
N ALA A 160 -6.69 1.63 -11.11
CA ALA A 160 -7.50 2.14 -12.20
C ALA A 160 -9.01 1.92 -11.97
N ILE A 161 -9.81 2.96 -12.20
CA ILE A 161 -11.27 2.85 -12.29
C ILE A 161 -11.64 2.65 -13.76
N VAL A 162 -12.35 1.57 -14.05
CA VAL A 162 -12.75 1.19 -15.40
C VAL A 162 -14.24 1.44 -15.59
N ASN A 163 -14.64 1.90 -16.78
CA ASN A 163 -16.04 2.12 -17.10
C ASN A 163 -16.79 0.77 -17.14
N PRO A 164 -17.82 0.58 -16.29
CA PRO A 164 -18.55 -0.69 -16.20
C PRO A 164 -19.46 -0.96 -17.41
N GLN A 165 -19.75 0.06 -18.23
CA GLN A 165 -20.50 -0.09 -19.50
C GLN A 165 -19.55 -0.31 -20.70
N ASN A 166 -18.27 0.02 -20.55
CA ASN A 166 -17.25 -0.20 -21.57
C ASN A 166 -15.90 -0.52 -20.91
N HIS A 167 -15.63 -1.80 -20.67
CA HIS A 167 -14.45 -2.25 -19.92
C HIS A 167 -13.11 -1.92 -20.59
N ASN A 168 -13.11 -1.46 -21.85
CA ASN A 168 -11.92 -0.99 -22.55
C ASN A 168 -11.61 0.50 -22.29
N LYS A 169 -12.48 1.21 -21.56
CA LYS A 169 -12.32 2.62 -21.23
C LYS A 169 -11.95 2.76 -19.75
N VAL A 170 -10.69 3.09 -19.48
CA VAL A 170 -10.25 3.59 -18.18
C VAL A 170 -10.82 4.99 -17.99
N LEU A 171 -11.32 5.28 -16.79
CA LEU A 171 -11.86 6.57 -16.40
C LEU A 171 -10.91 7.33 -15.48
N TYR A 172 -10.13 6.60 -14.68
CA TYR A 172 -9.14 7.17 -13.79
C TYR A 172 -8.01 6.18 -13.57
N GLU A 173 -6.78 6.67 -13.45
CA GLU A 173 -5.64 5.87 -13.06
C GLU A 173 -4.72 6.66 -12.11
N ALA A 174 -4.36 6.03 -11.00
CA ALA A 174 -3.35 6.51 -10.07
C ALA A 174 -2.14 5.58 -10.02
N LEU A 175 -0.95 6.16 -9.91
CA LEU A 175 0.30 5.44 -9.70
C LEU A 175 1.17 6.20 -8.69
N ASP A 176 1.62 5.50 -7.64
CA ASP A 176 2.51 6.06 -6.62
C ASP A 176 1.97 7.37 -6.03
N GLY A 177 0.66 7.39 -5.72
CA GLY A 177 -0.01 8.56 -5.16
C GLY A 177 -0.33 9.68 -6.15
N ASN A 178 0.01 9.53 -7.43
CA ASN A 178 -0.16 10.57 -8.44
C ASN A 178 -1.17 10.13 -9.51
N THR A 179 -1.95 11.08 -10.00
CA THR A 179 -2.85 10.88 -11.14
C THR A 179 -2.03 10.67 -12.42
N VAL A 180 -2.24 9.54 -13.08
CA VAL A 180 -1.67 9.20 -14.40
C VAL A 180 -2.63 9.62 -15.51
N TYR A 181 -3.93 9.40 -15.29
CA TYR A 181 -4.99 9.74 -16.22
C TYR A 181 -6.27 10.06 -15.47
N ASP A 182 -6.97 11.11 -15.90
CA ASP A 182 -8.31 11.45 -15.42
C ASP A 182 -9.21 11.84 -16.60
N VAL A 183 -10.31 11.12 -16.79
CA VAL A 183 -11.27 11.39 -17.87
C VAL A 183 -11.87 12.80 -17.80
N VAL A 184 -11.98 13.39 -16.62
CA VAL A 184 -12.51 14.75 -16.43
C VAL A 184 -11.49 15.80 -16.81
N ALA A 185 -10.20 15.57 -16.50
CA ALA A 185 -9.13 16.53 -16.78
C ALA A 185 -8.55 16.39 -18.21
N ASP A 186 -8.40 15.16 -18.68
CA ASP A 186 -7.64 14.80 -19.89
C ASP A 186 -8.54 14.36 -21.05
N GLY A 187 -9.82 14.10 -20.80
CA GLY A 187 -10.76 13.53 -21.78
C GLY A 187 -11.35 14.52 -22.78
N ASN A 188 -10.83 15.76 -22.85
CA ASN A 188 -11.46 16.90 -23.54
C ASN A 188 -10.63 17.45 -24.71
#